data_AF-A0A0R3Q191-F1
#
_entry.id   AF-A0A0R3Q191-F1
#
_cell.length_a   1.000
_cell.length_b   1.000
_cell.length_c   1.000
_cell.angle_alpha   90.00
_cell.angle_beta   90.00
_cell.angle_gamma   90.00
#
_symmetry.space_group_name_H-M   'P 1'
#
loop_
_entity.id
_entity.type
_entity.pdbx_description
1 polymer ?
#
loop_
_entity_poly.entity_id
_entity_poly.type
_entity_poly.pdbx_seq_one_letter_code
_entity_poly.pdbx_strand_id
1 'polypeptide(L)'
;MGSQGSKIDFRQAVIDLTSKKGKQDEAFWEQLWSPDSGQGVSDIFAMIPAEDVRRLREDYPKNLASLFYKTLEKIQHARDTPSTLSERKVINCVRLLTRLIPYMYEDAEWRGYFWSSIPTCASWYSLSEGVASFYYGWCISIGKVDNLSLLETCELIWEAGVGFASRPASNAQFDQNRTEILKLLLACLSEVIYAPITDENRLRWVAHFTSAENRHVLPLFTSLLNVVCAYDPVGIGLPYNYLLFNDSREPLVETALQVLIVCLDKDSQPKSDDTGYSDNYFINYLGRIHREEDFDFMLKGITRLLSNPLLSTYLPNSAKKINFHQELLVLLWKFCEYNQAFMFYVLKTSDVLEILVPILFYITESRSDPTRVGLVHMGVFLILLLSGERNFGVRLNKPYVARAAIDVQSFTGTHADLLIIVFHKLITTGNHRLQSLFDCLLTIIVNVSPYLKSLSMVAANKLLHLVEAFSTPWFLFSSPTNHHLVFFLLEVFNNIIQYQFDGNSNLIYTIIRKRQVFYQLANLPTDAASISKSLLGRKGKAREEIIDQLKSPTAHVPPETHAGMFV
;
A
#
# COMPACT_ATOMS: atom_id res chain seq x y z
N MET A 1 -1.89 36.20 24.85
CA MET A 1 -0.46 36.36 25.16
C MET A 1 0.21 35.07 25.67
N GLY A 2 -0.51 34.10 26.24
CA GLY A 2 0.10 32.87 26.80
C GLY A 2 0.67 31.85 25.80
N SER A 3 0.10 31.70 24.60
CA SER A 3 0.52 30.65 23.64
C SER A 3 1.80 30.94 22.86
N GLN A 4 2.24 32.21 22.78
CA GLN A 4 3.52 32.56 22.16
C GLN A 4 4.69 32.40 23.15
N GLY A 5 4.47 32.71 24.44
CA GLY A 5 5.46 32.48 25.49
C GLY A 5 5.82 31.00 25.62
N SER A 6 4.81 30.13 25.67
CA SER A 6 5.01 28.67 25.76
C SER A 6 5.79 28.06 24.60
N LYS A 7 5.64 28.58 23.36
CA LYS A 7 6.44 28.14 22.19
C LYS A 7 7.90 28.56 22.31
N ILE A 8 8.16 29.77 22.82
CA ILE A 8 9.52 30.27 23.04
C ILE A 8 10.21 29.43 24.14
N ASP A 9 9.51 29.18 25.24
CA ASP A 9 10.02 28.38 26.35
C ASP A 9 10.36 26.95 25.90
N PHE A 10 9.46 26.33 25.13
CA PHE A 10 9.71 25.01 24.52
C PHE A 10 10.96 25.03 23.64
N ARG A 11 11.09 26.00 22.73
CA ARG A 11 12.25 26.08 21.84
C ARG A 11 13.54 26.33 22.62
N GLN A 12 13.50 27.15 23.66
CA GLN A 12 14.64 27.38 24.54
C GLN A 12 15.04 26.10 25.28
N ALA A 13 14.08 25.30 25.75
CA ALA A 13 14.36 24.00 26.35
C ALA A 13 15.08 23.04 25.38
N VAL A 14 14.68 23.01 24.10
CA VAL A 14 15.38 22.22 23.06
C VAL A 14 16.81 22.72 22.83
N ILE A 15 17.02 24.04 22.78
CA ILE A 15 18.36 24.64 22.66
C ILE A 15 19.22 24.32 23.88
N ASP A 16 18.63 24.34 25.07
CA ASP A 16 19.33 24.01 26.31
C ASP A 16 19.77 22.55 26.35
N LEU A 17 18.95 21.62 25.85
CA LEU A 17 19.34 20.20 25.71
C LEU A 17 20.54 20.01 24.75
N THR A 18 20.66 20.85 23.72
CA THR A 18 21.71 20.78 22.67
C THR A 18 22.95 21.63 22.99
N SER A 19 22.98 22.32 24.12
CA SER A 19 24.08 23.23 24.48
C SER A 19 24.62 23.05 25.89
N LYS A 20 23.83 22.50 26.84
CA LYS A 20 24.22 22.39 28.24
C LYS A 20 24.41 20.92 28.66
N LYS A 21 25.53 20.63 29.33
CA LYS A 21 25.78 19.35 30.03
C LYS A 21 25.40 19.52 31.51
N GLY A 22 24.11 19.40 31.84
CA GLY A 22 23.63 19.61 33.22
C GLY A 22 22.40 18.77 33.57
N LYS A 23 22.21 18.49 34.87
CA LYS A 23 20.98 17.87 35.38
C LYS A 23 19.84 18.88 35.27
N GLN A 24 18.82 18.53 34.49
CA GLN A 24 17.60 19.31 34.36
C GLN A 24 16.61 18.93 35.48
N ASP A 25 15.90 19.91 36.04
CA ASP A 25 14.89 19.69 37.07
C ASP A 25 13.52 19.29 36.46
N GLU A 26 12.55 18.90 37.29
CA GLU A 26 11.21 18.53 36.79
C GLU A 26 10.49 19.70 36.10
N ALA A 27 10.73 20.94 36.55
CA ALA A 27 10.13 22.14 35.98
C ALA A 27 10.60 22.37 34.54
N PHE A 28 11.86 22.10 34.24
CA PHE A 28 12.40 22.10 32.88
C PHE A 28 11.66 21.10 31.99
N TRP A 29 11.52 19.86 32.45
CA TRP A 29 10.91 18.78 31.67
C TRP A 29 9.43 19.05 31.37
N GLU A 30 8.68 19.63 32.31
CA GLU A 30 7.26 19.98 32.11
C GLU A 30 7.01 20.96 30.95
N GLN A 31 7.99 21.78 30.57
CA GLN A 31 7.86 22.72 29.46
C GLN A 31 7.74 21.98 28.10
N LEU A 32 8.31 20.78 27.99
CA LEU A 32 8.37 20.01 26.75
C LEU A 32 7.05 19.28 26.43
N TRP A 33 6.19 19.01 27.41
CA TRP A 33 4.88 18.39 27.16
C TRP A 33 3.70 19.23 27.63
N SER A 34 3.93 20.49 28.00
CA SER A 34 2.88 21.43 28.37
C SER A 34 1.74 21.46 27.32
N PRO A 35 0.45 21.54 27.72
CA PRO A 35 -0.66 21.65 26.78
C PRO A 35 -0.55 22.90 25.88
N ASP A 36 0.15 23.93 26.34
CA ASP A 36 0.23 25.23 25.69
C ASP A 36 1.37 25.35 24.67
N SER A 37 2.31 24.39 24.61
CA SER A 37 3.54 24.50 23.81
C SER A 37 3.36 24.29 22.30
N GLY A 38 2.18 23.88 21.83
CA GLY A 38 1.87 23.76 20.39
C GLY A 38 0.45 23.26 20.13
N GLN A 39 -0.14 23.63 19.00
CA GLN A 39 -1.49 23.16 18.65
C GLN A 39 -1.46 21.84 17.84
N GLY A 40 -0.38 21.55 17.11
CA GLY A 40 -0.26 20.33 16.28
C GLY A 40 1.14 19.73 16.19
N VAL A 41 1.25 18.56 15.53
CA VAL A 41 2.51 17.83 15.30
C VAL A 41 3.54 18.67 14.55
N SER A 42 3.08 19.41 13.54
CA SER A 42 3.91 20.28 12.71
C SER A 42 4.62 21.35 13.54
N ASP A 43 3.93 21.94 14.52
CA ASP A 43 4.53 22.90 15.45
C ASP A 43 5.66 22.24 16.26
N ILE A 44 5.41 21.04 16.83
CA ILE A 44 6.42 20.32 17.63
C ILE A 44 7.63 19.95 16.75
N PHE A 45 7.41 19.45 15.54
CA PHE A 45 8.48 19.02 14.65
C PHE A 45 9.28 20.22 14.12
N ALA A 46 8.65 21.37 13.90
CA ALA A 46 9.34 22.62 13.56
C ALA A 46 10.19 23.14 14.74
N MET A 47 9.71 22.98 15.97
CA MET A 47 10.46 23.35 17.17
C MET A 47 11.58 22.36 17.54
N ILE A 48 11.57 21.14 16.99
CA ILE A 48 12.63 20.13 17.10
C ILE A 48 13.15 19.76 15.68
N PRO A 49 14.01 20.60 15.08
CA PRO A 49 14.71 20.31 13.83
C PRO A 49 15.47 18.98 13.87
N ALA A 50 15.61 18.35 12.69
CA ALA A 50 16.31 17.08 12.54
C ALA A 50 17.77 17.17 13.00
N GLU A 51 18.42 18.29 12.68
CA GLU A 51 19.80 18.60 13.04
C GLU A 51 19.98 18.67 14.55
N ASP A 52 19.01 19.23 15.29
CA ASP A 52 19.06 19.30 16.74
C ASP A 52 18.97 17.90 17.37
N VAL A 53 18.15 16.99 16.83
CA VAL A 53 18.07 15.61 17.33
C VAL A 53 19.36 14.84 17.05
N ARG A 54 19.95 14.99 15.86
CA ARG A 54 21.25 14.38 15.53
C ARG A 54 22.36 14.92 16.42
N ARG A 55 22.36 16.22 16.69
CA ARG A 55 23.27 16.86 17.64
C ARG A 55 23.08 16.33 19.06
N LEU A 56 21.83 16.14 19.51
CA LEU A 56 21.57 15.50 20.81
C LEU A 56 22.13 14.07 20.86
N ARG A 57 21.99 13.31 19.78
CA ARG A 57 22.51 11.94 19.68
C ARG A 57 24.03 11.89 19.75
N GLU A 58 24.70 12.76 19.00
CA GLU A 58 26.16 12.73 18.81
C GLU A 58 26.91 13.46 19.93
N ASP A 59 26.51 14.70 20.27
CA ASP A 59 27.24 15.55 21.21
C ASP A 59 26.74 15.41 22.67
N TYR A 60 25.46 15.04 22.86
CA TYR A 60 24.78 15.02 24.16
C TYR A 60 23.93 13.75 24.41
N PRO A 61 24.46 12.52 24.20
CA PRO A 61 23.66 11.29 24.25
C PRO A 61 22.94 11.06 25.59
N LYS A 62 23.53 11.51 26.72
CA LYS A 62 22.88 11.44 28.04
C LYS A 62 21.60 12.29 28.13
N ASN A 63 21.60 13.47 27.49
CA ASN A 63 20.43 14.34 27.44
C ASN A 63 19.33 13.71 26.59
N LEU A 64 19.69 13.10 25.45
CA LEU A 64 18.75 12.36 24.60
C LEU A 64 18.12 11.17 25.35
N ALA A 65 18.94 10.36 26.01
CA ALA A 65 18.46 9.24 26.82
C ALA A 65 17.51 9.72 27.94
N SER A 66 17.87 10.81 28.64
CA SER A 66 17.03 11.40 29.69
C SER A 66 15.71 11.94 29.14
N LEU A 67 15.73 12.63 27.99
CA LEU A 67 14.53 13.12 27.32
C LEU A 67 13.60 11.96 26.96
N PHE A 68 14.12 10.95 26.26
CA PHE A 68 13.36 9.77 25.88
C PHE A 68 12.75 9.08 27.10
N TYR A 69 13.58 8.86 28.11
CA TYR A 69 13.18 8.21 29.36
C TYR A 69 12.07 8.97 30.09
N LYS A 70 12.25 10.28 30.29
CA LYS A 70 11.27 11.12 30.99
C LYS A 70 9.96 11.24 30.22
N THR A 71 10.01 11.30 28.89
CA THR A 71 8.81 11.26 28.06
C THR A 71 8.08 9.91 28.21
N LEU A 72 8.80 8.80 28.24
CA LEU A 72 8.19 7.48 28.44
C LEU A 72 7.62 7.31 29.86
N GLU A 73 8.31 7.78 30.88
CA GLU A 73 7.85 7.75 32.28
C GLU A 73 6.51 8.49 32.42
N LYS A 74 6.35 9.65 31.76
CA LYS A 74 5.07 10.39 31.74
C LYS A 74 3.97 9.61 31.05
N ILE A 75 4.27 8.92 29.96
CA ILE A 75 3.33 8.06 29.25
C ILE A 75 2.89 6.87 30.13
N GLN A 76 3.83 6.22 30.80
CA GLN A 76 3.55 5.12 31.73
C GLN A 76 2.73 5.59 32.92
N HIS A 77 3.04 6.75 33.49
CA HIS A 77 2.24 7.34 34.56
C HIS A 77 0.79 7.61 34.12
N ALA A 78 0.60 8.03 32.87
CA ALA A 78 -0.72 8.24 32.29
C ALA A 78 -1.48 6.93 32.03
N ARG A 79 -0.78 5.82 31.79
CA ARG A 79 -1.37 4.48 31.73
C ARG A 79 -1.81 4.04 33.13
N ASP A 80 -0.95 4.18 34.12
CA ASP A 80 -1.22 3.68 35.48
C ASP A 80 -2.24 4.56 36.22
N THR A 81 -2.32 5.85 35.86
CA THR A 81 -3.26 6.82 36.43
C THR A 81 -3.95 7.68 35.34
N PRO A 82 -4.92 7.13 34.59
CA PRO A 82 -5.51 7.80 33.42
C PRO A 82 -6.21 9.14 33.70
N SER A 83 -6.65 9.36 34.94
CA SER A 83 -7.39 10.56 35.35
C SER A 83 -6.50 11.74 35.78
N THR A 84 -5.19 11.54 35.96
CA THR A 84 -4.29 12.54 36.56
C THR A 84 -3.64 13.48 35.52
N LEU A 85 -3.45 13.00 34.29
CA LEU A 85 -2.80 13.72 33.22
C LEU A 85 -3.82 14.19 32.17
N SER A 86 -3.65 15.40 31.67
CA SER A 86 -4.48 15.85 30.55
C SER A 86 -4.11 15.09 29.28
N GLU A 87 -5.13 14.72 28.51
CA GLU A 87 -5.01 14.09 27.19
C GLU A 87 -3.92 14.74 26.31
N ARG A 88 -3.95 16.07 26.26
CA ARG A 88 -3.04 16.86 25.43
C ARG A 88 -1.57 16.74 25.86
N LYS A 89 -1.29 16.63 27.17
CA LYS A 89 0.09 16.42 27.64
C LYS A 89 0.66 15.11 27.10
N VAL A 90 -0.14 14.06 27.13
CA VAL A 90 0.30 12.74 26.70
C VAL A 90 0.43 12.65 25.19
N ILE A 91 -0.49 13.24 24.43
CA ILE A 91 -0.34 13.36 22.97
C ILE A 91 0.92 14.17 22.61
N ASN A 92 1.28 15.19 23.37
CA ASN A 92 2.56 15.88 23.15
C ASN A 92 3.77 14.96 23.43
N CYS A 93 3.70 14.10 24.46
CA CYS A 93 4.72 13.08 24.69
C CYS A 93 4.83 12.08 23.51
N VAL A 94 3.69 11.63 22.97
CA VAL A 94 3.64 10.77 21.77
C VAL A 94 4.31 11.42 20.58
N ARG A 95 4.02 12.70 20.33
CA ARG A 95 4.62 13.48 19.25
C ARG A 95 6.13 13.64 19.43
N LEU A 96 6.60 13.89 20.66
CA LEU A 96 8.02 13.93 20.98
C LEU A 96 8.70 12.61 20.65
N LEU A 97 8.18 11.48 21.13
CA LEU A 97 8.77 10.18 20.82
C LEU A 97 8.76 9.86 19.32
N THR A 98 7.65 10.17 18.63
CA THR A 98 7.53 10.01 17.17
C THR A 98 8.61 10.80 16.43
N ARG A 99 8.98 11.98 16.95
CA ARG A 99 10.05 12.80 16.39
C ARG A 99 11.43 12.21 16.65
N LEU A 100 11.68 11.65 17.82
CA LEU A 100 13.02 11.22 18.26
C LEU A 100 13.43 9.85 17.71
N ILE A 101 12.52 8.87 17.70
CA ILE A 101 12.83 7.46 17.41
C ILE A 101 13.54 7.25 16.07
N PRO A 102 13.09 7.81 14.93
CA PRO A 102 13.76 7.61 13.65
C PRO A 102 15.22 8.07 13.66
N TYR A 103 15.52 9.18 14.35
CA TYR A 103 16.89 9.69 14.47
C TYR A 103 17.73 8.86 15.43
N MET A 104 17.13 8.21 16.43
CA MET A 104 17.85 7.25 17.26
C MET A 104 18.27 6.04 16.42
N TYR A 105 17.42 5.55 15.52
CA TYR A 105 17.74 4.38 14.67
C TYR A 105 18.85 4.59 13.62
N GLU A 106 19.14 5.84 13.22
CA GLU A 106 20.26 6.09 12.29
C GLU A 106 21.61 5.66 12.89
N ASP A 107 21.70 5.52 14.22
CA ASP A 107 22.86 4.98 14.94
C ASP A 107 22.54 3.59 15.52
N ALA A 108 23.39 2.61 15.20
CA ALA A 108 23.20 1.23 15.60
C ALA A 108 23.29 1.02 17.13
N GLU A 109 24.05 1.84 17.85
CA GLU A 109 24.20 1.71 19.31
C GLU A 109 22.87 1.93 20.05
N TRP A 110 22.00 2.77 19.49
CA TRP A 110 20.69 3.10 20.07
C TRP A 110 19.62 2.04 19.82
N ARG A 111 19.82 1.10 18.89
CA ARG A 111 18.83 0.05 18.61
C ARG A 111 18.65 -0.88 19.81
N GLY A 112 19.76 -1.26 20.45
CA GLY A 112 19.75 -2.05 21.67
C GLY A 112 19.13 -1.32 22.87
N TYR A 113 19.18 0.01 22.88
CA TYR A 113 18.63 0.83 23.96
C TYR A 113 17.14 0.55 24.18
N PHE A 114 16.34 0.44 23.12
CA PHE A 114 14.90 0.17 23.21
C PHE A 114 14.53 -1.17 23.89
N TRP A 115 15.47 -2.10 23.93
CA TRP A 115 15.27 -3.43 24.52
C TRP A 115 15.98 -3.57 25.87
N SER A 116 16.64 -2.50 26.34
CA SER A 116 17.27 -2.48 27.66
C SER A 116 16.25 -2.31 28.78
N SER A 117 16.55 -2.86 29.95
CA SER A 117 15.70 -2.77 31.13
C SER A 117 15.78 -1.39 31.79
N ILE A 118 14.64 -0.86 32.20
CA ILE A 118 14.55 0.38 32.94
C ILE A 118 14.88 0.14 34.42
N PRO A 119 15.81 0.89 35.03
CA PRO A 119 16.10 0.77 36.46
C PRO A 119 15.13 1.60 37.32
N THR A 120 13.83 1.31 37.36
CA THR A 120 12.94 1.83 38.44
C THR A 120 11.67 0.99 38.69
N CYS A 121 11.41 0.80 39.99
CA CYS A 121 10.20 0.43 40.72
C CYS A 121 9.39 -0.84 40.31
N ALA A 122 9.55 -1.87 41.15
CA ALA A 122 8.68 -3.05 41.37
C ALA A 122 8.50 -4.08 40.23
N SER A 123 8.67 -3.73 38.96
CA SER A 123 8.65 -4.71 37.85
C SER A 123 9.62 -4.31 36.73
N TRP A 124 10.38 -5.30 36.26
CA TRP A 124 11.31 -5.12 35.14
C TRP A 124 10.51 -4.99 33.86
N TYR A 125 10.33 -3.77 33.35
CA TYR A 125 9.81 -3.55 32.00
C TYR A 125 10.95 -3.12 31.06
N SER A 126 10.97 -3.69 29.87
CA SER A 126 11.78 -3.18 28.77
C SER A 126 11.22 -1.83 28.28
N LEU A 127 12.09 -0.97 27.73
CA LEU A 127 11.63 0.29 27.10
C LEU A 127 10.58 0.01 25.99
N SER A 128 10.71 -1.12 25.29
CA SER A 128 9.73 -1.62 24.32
C SER A 128 8.38 -1.96 24.93
N GLU A 129 8.33 -2.61 26.09
CA GLU A 129 7.07 -2.84 26.81
C GLU A 129 6.46 -1.54 27.33
N GLY A 130 7.27 -0.56 27.73
CA GLY A 130 6.80 0.78 28.06
C GLY A 130 6.06 1.44 26.89
N VAL A 131 6.65 1.40 25.70
CA VAL A 131 6.05 1.93 24.48
C VAL A 131 4.85 1.09 24.03
N ALA A 132 4.95 -0.24 24.11
CA ALA A 132 3.89 -1.16 23.73
C ALA A 132 2.67 -1.06 24.66
N SER A 133 2.91 -0.91 25.96
CA SER A 133 1.86 -0.83 26.98
C SER A 133 1.03 0.44 26.92
N PHE A 134 1.54 1.48 26.27
CA PHE A 134 0.78 2.70 26.03
C PHE A 134 -0.37 2.48 25.04
N TYR A 135 -0.19 1.61 24.04
CA TYR A 135 -1.25 1.28 23.06
C TYR A 135 -2.48 0.67 23.73
N TYR A 136 -2.29 0.02 24.89
CA TYR A 136 -3.29 -0.81 25.54
C TYR A 136 -4.32 -0.04 26.38
N GLY A 137 -4.03 1.23 26.69
CA GLY A 137 -4.91 2.07 27.51
C GLY A 137 -5.52 3.28 26.80
N TRP A 138 -4.79 3.86 25.85
CA TRP A 138 -5.02 5.25 25.42
C TRP A 138 -5.75 5.43 24.09
N CYS A 139 -6.17 4.33 23.46
CA CYS A 139 -7.04 4.35 22.28
C CYS A 139 -8.54 4.45 22.63
N ILE A 140 -8.87 4.53 23.93
CA ILE A 140 -10.23 4.70 24.46
C ILE A 140 -10.43 6.13 24.95
N SER A 141 -11.69 6.57 24.86
CA SER A 141 -12.22 7.81 25.41
C SER A 141 -11.58 8.23 26.73
N ILE A 142 -10.73 9.26 26.67
CA ILE A 142 -10.09 9.82 27.85
C ILE A 142 -11.18 10.43 28.75
N GLY A 143 -11.16 10.06 30.04
CA GLY A 143 -11.94 10.72 31.09
C GLY A 143 -13.09 9.94 31.75
N LYS A 144 -13.28 8.63 31.51
CA LYS A 144 -14.36 7.86 32.19
C LYS A 144 -13.94 6.56 32.89
N VAL A 145 -12.68 6.13 32.77
CA VAL A 145 -12.25 4.83 33.31
C VAL A 145 -11.07 5.03 34.24
N ASP A 146 -11.30 4.80 35.53
CA ASP A 146 -10.29 4.93 36.59
C ASP A 146 -9.27 3.78 36.58
N ASN A 147 -9.60 2.64 35.96
CA ASN A 147 -8.69 1.50 35.84
C ASN A 147 -8.82 0.79 34.49
N LEU A 148 -7.78 0.90 33.66
CA LEU A 148 -7.72 0.30 32.33
C LEU A 148 -7.72 -1.23 32.35
N SER A 149 -7.33 -1.87 33.47
CA SER A 149 -7.29 -3.33 33.56
C SER A 149 -8.68 -3.97 33.62
N LEU A 150 -9.73 -3.17 33.84
CA LEU A 150 -11.12 -3.62 33.95
C LEU A 150 -11.89 -3.55 32.62
N LEU A 151 -11.31 -2.93 31.60
CA LEU A 151 -11.95 -2.79 30.29
C LEU A 151 -12.19 -4.16 29.65
N GLU A 152 -13.39 -4.37 29.13
CA GLU A 152 -13.68 -5.56 28.36
C GLU A 152 -12.96 -5.49 27.00
N THR A 153 -12.53 -6.64 26.47
CA THR A 153 -11.82 -6.74 25.19
C THR A 153 -12.59 -6.08 24.04
N CYS A 154 -13.93 -6.12 24.10
CA CYS A 154 -14.83 -5.52 23.13
C CYS A 154 -14.82 -3.97 23.15
N GLU A 155 -14.56 -3.34 24.29
CA GLU A 155 -14.54 -1.87 24.43
C GLU A 155 -13.30 -1.23 23.77
N LEU A 156 -12.30 -2.04 23.46
CA LEU A 156 -11.08 -1.65 22.77
C LEU A 156 -11.25 -1.61 21.24
N ILE A 157 -12.38 -2.08 20.69
CA ILE A 157 -12.61 -2.17 19.25
C ILE A 157 -13.15 -0.83 18.71
N TRP A 158 -12.47 -0.25 17.71
CA TRP A 158 -12.74 1.13 17.27
C TRP A 158 -13.84 1.30 16.23
N GLU A 159 -14.26 0.22 15.59
CA GLU A 159 -15.24 0.23 14.52
C GLU A 159 -15.92 -1.14 14.38
N ALA A 160 -17.19 -1.14 13.99
CA ALA A 160 -17.92 -2.37 13.70
C ALA A 160 -17.45 -3.01 12.38
N GLY A 161 -17.57 -4.33 12.28
CA GLY A 161 -17.14 -5.12 11.13
C GLY A 161 -16.82 -6.56 11.52
N VAL A 162 -15.70 -7.07 11.03
CA VAL A 162 -15.24 -8.43 11.30
C VAL A 162 -15.09 -8.63 12.81
N GLY A 163 -15.72 -9.69 13.34
CA GLY A 163 -15.61 -10.07 14.74
C GLY A 163 -16.24 -9.10 15.76
N PHE A 164 -16.89 -8.00 15.33
CA PHE A 164 -17.52 -7.04 16.23
C PHE A 164 -18.67 -6.28 15.58
N ALA A 165 -19.90 -6.46 16.09
CA ALA A 165 -21.10 -5.90 15.47
C ALA A 165 -21.52 -4.52 16.03
N SER A 166 -21.10 -4.17 17.25
CA SER A 166 -21.53 -2.93 17.88
C SER A 166 -20.76 -1.75 17.32
N ARG A 167 -21.43 -0.70 16.86
CA ARG A 167 -20.77 0.48 16.31
C ARG A 167 -20.47 1.48 17.44
N PRO A 168 -19.19 1.76 17.76
CA PRO A 168 -18.85 2.80 18.72
C PRO A 168 -19.28 4.19 18.23
N ALA A 169 -19.54 5.12 19.15
CA ALA A 169 -19.84 6.50 18.79
C ALA A 169 -18.62 7.18 18.13
N SER A 170 -18.86 7.86 17.00
CA SER A 170 -17.82 8.60 16.30
C SER A 170 -17.36 9.82 17.12
N ASN A 171 -16.05 10.00 17.26
CA ASN A 171 -15.47 11.15 17.94
C ASN A 171 -14.17 11.58 17.24
N ALA A 172 -14.19 12.78 16.66
CA ALA A 172 -13.07 13.33 15.92
C ALA A 172 -11.78 13.47 16.76
N GLN A 173 -11.92 13.73 18.05
CA GLN A 173 -10.77 13.84 18.96
C GLN A 173 -10.10 12.47 19.16
N PHE A 174 -10.89 11.39 19.28
CA PHE A 174 -10.33 10.04 19.37
C PHE A 174 -9.68 9.60 18.07
N ASP A 175 -10.25 9.98 16.92
CA ASP A 175 -9.62 9.69 15.63
C ASP A 175 -8.25 10.37 15.52
N GLN A 176 -8.15 11.64 15.93
CA GLN A 176 -6.88 12.38 15.95
C GLN A 176 -5.87 11.74 16.90
N ASN A 177 -6.27 11.39 18.12
CA ASN A 177 -5.36 10.75 19.08
C ASN A 177 -4.87 9.40 18.58
N ARG A 178 -5.77 8.54 18.10
CA ARG A 178 -5.43 7.23 17.54
C ARG A 178 -4.46 7.38 16.37
N THR A 179 -4.65 8.38 15.52
CA THR A 179 -3.73 8.69 14.43
C THR A 179 -2.32 8.97 14.96
N GLU A 180 -2.17 9.83 15.97
CA GLU A 180 -0.87 10.16 16.55
C GLU A 180 -0.20 8.96 17.24
N ILE A 181 -0.99 8.14 17.92
CA ILE A 181 -0.53 6.91 18.56
C ILE A 181 -0.03 5.91 17.49
N LEU A 182 -0.78 5.71 16.42
CA LEU A 182 -0.36 4.82 15.32
C LEU A 182 0.86 5.33 14.57
N LYS A 183 1.05 6.66 14.46
CA LYS A 183 2.28 7.23 13.89
C LYS A 183 3.49 6.94 14.77
N LEU A 184 3.35 7.01 16.09
CA LEU A 184 4.41 6.58 17.01
C LEU A 184 4.72 5.09 16.81
N LEU A 185 3.68 4.25 16.69
CA LEU A 185 3.86 2.81 16.42
C LEU A 185 4.61 2.57 15.12
N LEU A 186 4.22 3.24 14.05
CA LEU A 186 4.90 3.12 12.76
C LEU A 186 6.37 3.59 12.86
N ALA A 187 6.65 4.64 13.63
CA ALA A 187 8.01 5.07 13.92
C ALA A 187 8.82 3.97 14.64
N CYS A 188 8.25 3.29 15.65
CA CYS A 188 8.89 2.15 16.31
C CYS A 188 9.15 0.98 15.34
N LEU A 189 8.16 0.61 14.54
CA LEU A 189 8.23 -0.48 13.56
C LEU A 189 9.19 -0.18 12.38
N SER A 190 9.61 1.08 12.21
CA SER A 190 10.47 1.51 11.10
C SER A 190 11.95 1.12 11.25
N GLU A 191 12.36 0.44 12.33
CA GLU A 191 13.74 -0.03 12.56
C GLU A 191 14.32 -0.75 11.34
N VAL A 192 13.49 -1.53 10.63
CA VAL A 192 13.83 -2.27 9.41
C VAL A 192 14.45 -1.40 8.31
N ILE A 193 14.11 -0.11 8.24
CA ILE A 193 14.64 0.84 7.25
C ILE A 193 16.10 1.20 7.55
N TYR A 194 16.48 1.19 8.83
CA TYR A 194 17.81 1.59 9.30
C TYR A 194 18.74 0.39 9.53
N ALA A 195 18.18 -0.81 9.71
CA ALA A 195 18.94 -2.04 9.91
C ALA A 195 19.26 -2.74 8.56
N PRO A 196 20.48 -3.30 8.40
CA PRO A 196 20.86 -4.02 7.20
C PRO A 196 20.00 -5.29 7.03
N ILE A 197 19.82 -5.74 5.79
CA ILE A 197 18.98 -6.92 5.48
C ILE A 197 19.49 -8.19 6.17
N THR A 198 20.78 -8.25 6.47
CA THR A 198 21.43 -9.36 7.18
C THR A 198 21.17 -9.39 8.68
N ASP A 199 20.62 -8.33 9.27
CA ASP A 199 20.31 -8.27 10.70
C ASP A 199 19.02 -9.04 10.98
N GLU A 200 19.13 -10.16 11.70
CA GLU A 200 18.01 -11.03 12.06
C GLU A 200 17.01 -10.33 13.00
N ASN A 201 17.44 -9.30 13.74
CA ASN A 201 16.60 -8.58 14.69
C ASN A 201 15.91 -7.35 14.08
N ARG A 202 16.07 -7.09 12.78
CA ARG A 202 15.54 -5.87 12.13
C ARG A 202 14.02 -5.70 12.18
N LEU A 203 13.27 -6.76 12.51
CA LEU A 203 11.81 -6.77 12.64
C LEU A 203 11.35 -7.08 14.07
N ARG A 204 12.22 -6.94 15.08
CA ARG A 204 11.93 -7.32 16.48
C ARG A 204 10.71 -6.60 17.06
N TRP A 205 10.49 -5.34 16.69
CA TRP A 205 9.26 -4.61 17.08
C TRP A 205 7.98 -5.24 16.51
N VAL A 206 8.00 -5.62 15.23
CA VAL A 206 6.85 -6.27 14.57
C VAL A 206 6.59 -7.63 15.24
N ALA A 207 7.65 -8.41 15.46
CA ALA A 207 7.56 -9.71 16.12
C ALA A 207 6.94 -9.60 17.52
N HIS A 208 7.45 -8.68 18.35
CA HIS A 208 6.94 -8.47 19.71
C HIS A 208 5.49 -7.95 19.69
N PHE A 209 5.17 -6.96 18.85
CA PHE A 209 3.84 -6.35 18.79
C PHE A 209 2.76 -7.31 18.31
N THR A 210 3.10 -8.24 17.40
CA THR A 210 2.17 -9.23 16.84
C THR A 210 2.17 -10.56 17.60
N SER A 211 2.94 -10.69 18.69
CA SER A 211 3.05 -11.91 19.48
C SER A 211 1.87 -12.13 20.43
N ALA A 212 1.80 -13.34 21.01
CA ALA A 212 0.83 -13.69 22.04
C ALA A 212 1.04 -12.91 23.37
N GLU A 213 2.24 -12.37 23.61
CA GLU A 213 2.54 -11.57 24.81
C GLU A 213 1.73 -10.26 24.82
N ASN A 214 1.35 -9.79 23.63
CA ASN A 214 0.43 -8.67 23.49
C ASN A 214 -1.01 -9.10 23.80
N ARG A 215 -1.47 -8.84 25.03
CA ARG A 215 -2.86 -9.11 25.47
C ARG A 215 -3.94 -8.44 24.60
N HIS A 216 -3.62 -7.37 23.89
CA HIS A 216 -4.55 -6.58 23.09
C HIS A 216 -4.38 -6.79 21.58
N VAL A 217 -3.61 -7.80 21.17
CA VAL A 217 -3.31 -8.10 19.77
C VAL A 217 -4.58 -8.29 18.93
N LEU A 218 -5.60 -8.97 19.47
CA LEU A 218 -6.87 -9.21 18.80
C LEU A 218 -7.70 -7.92 18.62
N PRO A 219 -8.04 -7.14 19.68
CA PRO A 219 -8.72 -5.86 19.51
C PRO A 219 -8.02 -4.89 18.56
N LEU A 220 -6.68 -4.86 18.56
CA LEU A 220 -5.91 -4.01 17.66
C LEU A 220 -6.05 -4.48 16.20
N PHE A 221 -5.86 -5.78 15.94
CA PHE A 221 -6.09 -6.35 14.62
C PHE A 221 -7.50 -6.02 14.10
N THR A 222 -8.52 -6.30 14.92
CA THR A 222 -9.92 -6.06 14.57
C THR A 222 -10.21 -4.58 14.33
N SER A 223 -9.67 -3.69 15.16
CA SER A 223 -9.85 -2.24 15.00
C SER A 223 -9.21 -1.72 13.72
N LEU A 224 -7.97 -2.11 13.43
CA LEU A 224 -7.26 -1.65 12.23
C LEU A 224 -7.96 -2.15 10.97
N LEU A 225 -8.36 -3.41 10.93
CA LEU A 225 -9.11 -4.00 9.82
C LEU A 225 -10.46 -3.29 9.60
N ASN A 226 -11.25 -3.14 10.66
CA ASN A 226 -12.60 -2.59 10.56
C ASN A 226 -12.58 -1.10 10.23
N VAL A 227 -11.65 -0.32 10.80
CA VAL A 227 -11.50 1.11 10.48
C VAL A 227 -11.23 1.31 8.98
N VAL A 228 -10.35 0.49 8.39
CA VAL A 228 -10.05 0.56 6.95
C VAL A 228 -11.25 0.11 6.12
N CYS A 229 -11.81 -1.07 6.38
CA CYS A 229 -12.89 -1.64 5.57
C CYS A 229 -14.23 -0.89 5.72
N ALA A 230 -14.49 -0.22 6.83
CA ALA A 230 -15.70 0.57 7.05
C ALA A 230 -15.61 2.00 6.51
N TYR A 231 -14.41 2.51 6.18
CA TYR A 231 -14.23 3.90 5.78
C TYR A 231 -14.95 4.23 4.46
N ASP A 232 -15.70 5.32 4.46
CA ASP A 232 -16.39 5.85 3.28
C ASP A 232 -15.93 7.29 3.00
N PRO A 233 -15.10 7.51 1.96
CA PRO A 233 -14.59 8.82 1.61
C PRO A 233 -15.65 9.75 0.99
N VAL A 234 -16.79 9.21 0.58
CA VAL A 234 -17.89 9.98 -0.05
C VAL A 234 -18.88 10.51 1.00
N GLY A 235 -19.10 9.72 2.07
CA GLY A 235 -20.00 10.07 3.16
C GLY A 235 -21.44 10.29 2.67
N ILE A 236 -22.00 11.48 2.89
CA ILE A 236 -23.39 11.81 2.53
C ILE A 236 -23.59 11.90 0.99
N GLY A 237 -22.50 11.89 0.20
CA GLY A 237 -22.59 11.91 -1.27
C GLY A 237 -22.89 13.27 -1.87
N LEU A 238 -22.80 14.34 -1.07
CA LEU A 238 -22.94 15.71 -1.55
C LEU A 238 -21.67 16.18 -2.29
N PRO A 239 -21.79 16.80 -3.47
CA PRO A 239 -20.68 17.44 -4.17
C PRO A 239 -19.90 18.41 -3.27
N TYR A 240 -18.57 18.37 -3.32
CA TYR A 240 -17.67 19.25 -2.56
C TYR A 240 -17.77 19.17 -1.03
N ASN A 241 -18.45 18.15 -0.48
CA ASN A 241 -18.61 17.98 0.97
C ASN A 241 -17.27 18.00 1.72
N TYR A 242 -16.23 17.42 1.12
CA TYR A 242 -14.88 17.36 1.67
C TYR A 242 -14.16 18.72 1.75
N LEU A 243 -14.65 19.76 1.07
CA LEU A 243 -14.13 21.12 1.19
C LEU A 243 -14.75 21.88 2.38
N LEU A 244 -15.97 21.48 2.78
CA LEU A 244 -16.72 22.14 3.84
C LEU A 244 -16.50 21.49 5.21
N PHE A 245 -16.23 20.19 5.24
CA PHE A 245 -16.04 19.44 6.47
C PHE A 245 -14.65 18.83 6.53
N ASN A 246 -13.98 18.99 7.68
CA ASN A 246 -12.70 18.36 7.92
C ASN A 246 -12.89 16.89 8.29
N ASP A 247 -12.33 15.99 7.49
CA ASP A 247 -12.41 14.55 7.72
C ASP A 247 -11.29 14.10 8.66
N SER A 248 -11.61 13.95 9.95
CA SER A 248 -10.68 13.43 10.96
C SER A 248 -10.42 11.94 10.84
N ARG A 249 -11.25 11.20 10.09
CA ARG A 249 -11.19 9.73 10.00
C ARG A 249 -10.19 9.28 8.94
N GLU A 250 -10.05 10.00 7.83
CA GLU A 250 -9.12 9.64 6.76
C GLU A 250 -7.66 9.47 7.24
N PRO A 251 -7.07 10.40 8.02
CA PRO A 251 -5.70 10.23 8.50
C PRO A 251 -5.53 9.00 9.41
N LEU A 252 -6.57 8.67 10.19
CA LEU A 252 -6.58 7.46 11.00
C LEU A 252 -6.60 6.22 10.11
N VAL A 253 -7.43 6.20 9.07
CA VAL A 253 -7.56 5.08 8.12
C VAL A 253 -6.25 4.83 7.39
N GLU A 254 -5.60 5.88 6.90
CA GLU A 254 -4.31 5.79 6.22
C GLU A 254 -3.23 5.20 7.15
N THR A 255 -3.11 5.73 8.36
CA THR A 255 -2.11 5.24 9.32
C THR A 255 -2.44 3.82 9.81
N ALA A 256 -3.72 3.50 9.99
CA ALA A 256 -4.18 2.16 10.38
C ALA A 256 -3.89 1.12 9.29
N LEU A 257 -4.10 1.49 8.03
CA LEU A 257 -3.77 0.68 6.87
C LEU A 257 -2.27 0.37 6.82
N GLN A 258 -1.42 1.39 7.00
CA GLN A 258 0.05 1.23 7.02
C GLN A 258 0.50 0.30 8.15
N VAL A 259 0.02 0.53 9.38
CA VAL A 259 0.34 -0.33 10.53
C VAL A 259 -0.14 -1.76 10.29
N LEU A 260 -1.36 -1.96 9.78
CA LEU A 260 -1.90 -3.28 9.48
C LEU A 260 -1.02 -4.04 8.48
N ILE A 261 -0.57 -3.38 7.41
CA ILE A 261 0.32 -3.98 6.41
C ILE A 261 1.66 -4.39 7.02
N VAL A 262 2.28 -3.51 7.80
CA VAL A 262 3.57 -3.80 8.47
C VAL A 262 3.42 -4.98 9.44
N CYS A 263 2.32 -5.03 10.20
CA CYS A 263 2.03 -6.16 11.10
C CYS A 263 1.71 -7.47 10.36
N LEU A 264 1.40 -7.42 9.06
CA LEU A 264 1.18 -8.58 8.20
C LEU A 264 2.45 -9.02 7.46
N ASP A 265 3.63 -8.52 7.85
CA ASP A 265 4.90 -8.98 7.29
C ASP A 265 5.29 -10.37 7.81
N LYS A 266 5.46 -11.32 6.89
CA LYS A 266 5.84 -12.71 7.20
C LYS A 266 7.31 -12.83 7.61
N ASP A 267 8.17 -11.92 7.13
CA ASP A 267 9.60 -11.94 7.45
C ASP A 267 9.89 -11.54 8.90
N SER A 268 8.87 -11.09 9.64
CA SER A 268 8.97 -10.80 11.09
C SER A 268 9.18 -12.06 11.95
N GLN A 269 9.09 -13.26 11.39
CA GLN A 269 9.28 -14.51 12.11
C GLN A 269 10.79 -14.85 12.25
N PRO A 270 11.34 -14.99 13.48
CA PRO A 270 12.72 -15.41 13.67
C PRO A 270 12.93 -16.84 13.15
N LYS A 271 14.00 -17.05 12.37
CA LYS A 271 14.27 -18.33 11.67
C LYS A 271 14.88 -19.43 12.56
N SER A 272 15.23 -19.14 13.81
CA SER A 272 16.18 -19.98 14.57
C SER A 272 15.92 -20.15 16.07
N ASP A 273 14.77 -19.75 16.63
CA ASP A 273 14.62 -19.68 18.10
C ASP A 273 13.69 -20.75 18.71
N ASP A 274 14.25 -21.61 19.57
CA ASP A 274 13.56 -22.63 20.40
C ASP A 274 12.78 -22.01 21.60
N THR A 275 12.73 -20.67 21.70
CA THR A 275 12.04 -19.91 22.77
C THR A 275 10.54 -19.68 22.51
N GLY A 276 10.03 -20.00 21.31
CA GLY A 276 8.58 -20.06 21.05
C GLY A 276 7.89 -18.72 20.80
N TYR A 277 8.51 -17.79 20.05
CA TYR A 277 7.80 -16.64 19.44
C TYR A 277 7.07 -17.01 18.12
N SER A 278 6.63 -18.26 18.03
CA SER A 278 5.94 -18.85 16.89
C SER A 278 4.45 -18.51 16.93
N ASP A 279 4.11 -17.32 16.44
CA ASP A 279 2.98 -17.08 15.53
C ASP A 279 2.73 -15.56 15.48
N ASN A 280 2.88 -14.95 14.31
CA ASN A 280 2.37 -13.60 14.09
C ASN A 280 0.83 -13.69 14.14
N TYR A 281 0.24 -13.21 15.23
CA TYR A 281 -1.20 -13.36 15.47
C TYR A 281 -2.04 -12.53 14.50
N PHE A 282 -1.51 -11.45 13.92
CA PHE A 282 -2.21 -10.72 12.85
C PHE A 282 -2.41 -11.61 11.62
N ILE A 283 -1.37 -12.31 11.19
CA ILE A 283 -1.44 -13.28 10.08
C ILE A 283 -2.37 -14.44 10.46
N ASN A 284 -2.25 -14.96 11.69
CA ASN A 284 -3.08 -16.06 12.18
C ASN A 284 -4.57 -15.69 12.19
N TYR A 285 -4.94 -14.53 12.75
CA TYR A 285 -6.32 -14.05 12.77
C TYR A 285 -6.86 -13.81 11.37
N LEU A 286 -6.09 -13.16 10.48
CA LEU A 286 -6.50 -12.95 9.10
C LEU A 286 -6.77 -14.28 8.38
N GLY A 287 -5.91 -15.28 8.55
CA GLY A 287 -6.08 -16.61 7.97
C GLY A 287 -7.25 -17.41 8.54
N ARG A 288 -7.76 -17.06 9.72
CA ARG A 288 -8.89 -17.73 10.39
C ARG A 288 -10.26 -17.11 10.13
N ILE A 289 -10.33 -15.93 9.49
CA ILE A 289 -11.61 -15.35 9.05
C ILE A 289 -12.24 -16.30 8.02
N HIS A 290 -13.51 -16.65 8.20
CA HIS A 290 -14.18 -17.66 7.37
C HIS A 290 -15.66 -17.40 7.11
N ARG A 291 -16.28 -16.42 7.79
CA ARG A 291 -17.70 -16.11 7.59
C ARG A 291 -17.86 -15.35 6.28
N GLU A 292 -18.86 -15.72 5.48
CA GLU A 292 -19.13 -15.05 4.21
C GLU A 292 -19.50 -13.56 4.41
N GLU A 293 -20.19 -13.22 5.51
CA GLU A 293 -20.51 -11.82 5.87
C GLU A 293 -19.24 -10.98 6.12
N ASP A 294 -18.23 -11.56 6.78
CA ASP A 294 -16.95 -10.91 7.05
C ASP A 294 -16.18 -10.70 5.73
N PHE A 295 -16.20 -11.70 4.84
CA PHE A 295 -15.60 -11.59 3.51
C PHE A 295 -16.30 -10.54 2.64
N ASP A 296 -17.63 -10.48 2.65
CA ASP A 296 -18.41 -9.45 1.95
C ASP A 296 -18.05 -8.05 2.45
N PHE A 297 -17.99 -7.86 3.78
CA PHE A 297 -17.60 -6.60 4.40
C PHE A 297 -16.20 -6.15 3.98
N MET A 298 -15.21 -7.05 4.07
CA MET A 298 -13.83 -6.77 3.65
C MET A 298 -13.75 -6.43 2.16
N LEU A 299 -14.42 -7.22 1.32
CA LEU A 299 -14.39 -7.07 -0.13
C LEU A 299 -15.02 -5.76 -0.59
N LYS A 300 -16.21 -5.43 -0.07
CA LYS A 300 -16.91 -4.17 -0.39
C LYS A 300 -16.15 -2.97 0.14
N GLY A 301 -15.53 -3.08 1.32
CA GLY A 301 -14.70 -2.02 1.88
C GLY A 301 -13.53 -1.66 0.97
N ILE A 302 -12.70 -2.65 0.63
CA ILE A 302 -11.55 -2.45 -0.26
C ILE A 302 -11.98 -2.01 -1.66
N THR A 303 -13.02 -2.62 -2.23
CA THR A 303 -13.53 -2.27 -3.56
C THR A 303 -14.06 -0.84 -3.60
N ARG A 304 -14.77 -0.38 -2.57
CA ARG A 304 -15.23 1.01 -2.45
C ARG A 304 -14.06 1.99 -2.47
N LEU A 305 -13.02 1.72 -1.70
CA LEU A 305 -11.85 2.59 -1.61
C LEU A 305 -11.05 2.60 -2.92
N LEU A 306 -10.76 1.43 -3.51
CA LEU A 306 -10.08 1.34 -4.80
C LEU A 306 -10.88 1.96 -5.95
N SER A 307 -12.21 1.90 -5.90
CA SER A 307 -13.10 2.49 -6.92
C SER A 307 -13.33 3.99 -6.76
N ASN A 308 -12.81 4.61 -5.70
CA ASN A 308 -12.98 6.03 -5.43
C ASN A 308 -12.67 6.96 -6.64
N PRO A 309 -11.56 6.80 -7.40
CA PRO A 309 -11.30 7.64 -8.57
C PRO A 309 -12.20 7.32 -9.78
N LEU A 310 -12.91 6.18 -9.76
CA LEU A 310 -13.81 5.74 -10.84
C LEU A 310 -15.24 6.25 -10.67
N LEU A 311 -15.55 6.92 -9.57
CA LEU A 311 -16.85 7.53 -9.35
C LEU A 311 -17.03 8.70 -10.33
N SER A 312 -17.98 8.54 -11.25
CA SER A 312 -18.31 9.57 -12.23
C SER A 312 -19.19 10.63 -11.56
N THR A 313 -18.71 11.87 -11.49
CA THR A 313 -19.49 13.01 -11.03
C THR A 313 -19.74 13.97 -12.20
N TYR A 314 -20.93 14.57 -12.25
CA TYR A 314 -21.26 15.59 -13.25
C TYR A 314 -20.43 16.87 -13.07
N LEU A 315 -19.97 17.12 -11.84
CA LEU A 315 -19.20 18.29 -11.47
C LEU A 315 -17.70 17.93 -11.38
N PRO A 316 -16.80 18.77 -11.92
CA PRO A 316 -15.36 18.53 -11.86
C PRO A 316 -14.86 18.64 -10.42
N ASN A 317 -13.97 17.73 -10.01
CA ASN A 317 -13.36 17.72 -8.67
C ASN A 317 -14.37 17.73 -7.51
N SER A 318 -15.61 17.28 -7.74
CA SER A 318 -16.65 17.32 -6.71
C SER A 318 -16.61 16.16 -5.74
N ALA A 319 -15.88 15.09 -6.05
CA ALA A 319 -15.65 13.96 -5.17
C ALA A 319 -14.27 14.03 -4.52
N LYS A 320 -14.18 13.61 -3.26
CA LYS A 320 -12.92 13.44 -2.54
C LYS A 320 -12.12 12.31 -3.17
N LYS A 321 -10.83 12.53 -3.40
CA LYS A 321 -9.90 11.51 -3.87
C LYS A 321 -8.99 11.05 -2.74
N ILE A 322 -8.94 9.74 -2.51
CA ILE A 322 -8.01 9.15 -1.54
C ILE A 322 -6.59 9.02 -2.14
N ASN A 323 -5.56 9.06 -1.29
CA ASN A 323 -4.16 8.99 -1.73
C ASN A 323 -3.45 7.66 -1.40
N PHE A 324 -4.01 6.81 -0.56
CA PHE A 324 -3.41 5.56 -0.05
C PHE A 324 -3.78 4.30 -0.86
N HIS A 325 -3.90 4.43 -2.18
CA HIS A 325 -4.32 3.32 -3.05
C HIS A 325 -3.25 2.24 -3.23
N GLN A 326 -1.97 2.60 -3.06
CA GLN A 326 -0.86 1.63 -3.10
C GLN A 326 -0.96 0.64 -1.95
N GLU A 327 -1.18 1.15 -0.75
CA GLU A 327 -1.35 0.38 0.46
C GLU A 327 -2.59 -0.52 0.37
N LEU A 328 -3.69 -0.04 -0.22
CA LEU A 328 -4.89 -0.86 -0.45
C LEU A 328 -4.62 -2.07 -1.36
N LEU A 329 -3.82 -1.91 -2.42
CA LEU A 329 -3.42 -3.03 -3.28
C LEU A 329 -2.56 -4.04 -2.53
N VAL A 330 -1.65 -3.57 -1.67
CA VAL A 330 -0.82 -4.45 -0.82
C VAL A 330 -1.70 -5.19 0.19
N LEU A 331 -2.66 -4.51 0.83
CA LEU A 331 -3.58 -5.15 1.77
C LEU A 331 -4.45 -6.22 1.08
N LEU A 332 -4.98 -5.92 -0.11
CA LEU A 332 -5.74 -6.89 -0.91
C LEU A 332 -4.87 -8.12 -1.24
N TRP A 333 -3.61 -7.91 -1.62
CA TRP A 333 -2.66 -9.00 -1.84
C TRP A 333 -2.50 -9.85 -0.58
N LYS A 334 -2.30 -9.22 0.58
CA LYS A 334 -2.16 -9.94 1.86
C LYS A 334 -3.42 -10.72 2.25
N PHE A 335 -4.62 -10.20 1.96
CA PHE A 335 -5.87 -10.93 2.17
C PHE A 335 -5.93 -12.20 1.32
N CYS A 336 -5.60 -12.12 0.03
CA CYS A 336 -5.60 -13.29 -0.85
C CYS A 336 -4.46 -14.27 -0.52
N GLU A 337 -3.29 -13.78 -0.14
CA GLU A 337 -2.12 -14.60 0.19
C GLU A 337 -2.36 -15.42 1.47
N TYR A 338 -2.77 -14.78 2.55
CA TYR A 338 -2.87 -15.43 3.86
C TYR A 338 -4.23 -16.07 4.14
N ASN A 339 -5.27 -15.73 3.39
CA ASN A 339 -6.58 -16.34 3.54
C ASN A 339 -7.09 -16.91 2.21
N GLN A 340 -6.82 -18.20 2.00
CA GLN A 340 -7.26 -18.92 0.81
C GLN A 340 -8.79 -18.99 0.69
N ALA A 341 -9.53 -19.03 1.81
CA ALA A 341 -10.99 -19.02 1.79
C ALA A 341 -11.55 -17.67 1.30
N PHE A 342 -10.92 -16.55 1.68
CA PHE A 342 -11.23 -15.24 1.11
C PHE A 342 -10.92 -15.20 -0.38
N MET A 343 -9.76 -15.71 -0.82
CA MET A 343 -9.40 -15.80 -2.24
C MET A 343 -10.46 -16.57 -3.04
N PHE A 344 -10.87 -17.75 -2.56
CA PHE A 344 -11.94 -18.53 -3.20
C PHE A 344 -13.29 -17.80 -3.18
N TYR A 345 -13.61 -17.07 -2.11
CA TYR A 345 -14.81 -16.24 -2.04
C TYR A 345 -14.83 -15.17 -3.14
N VAL A 346 -13.75 -14.38 -3.28
CA VAL A 346 -13.60 -13.38 -4.35
C VAL A 346 -13.79 -14.03 -5.74
N LEU A 347 -13.18 -15.19 -5.97
CA LEU A 347 -13.29 -15.91 -7.23
C LEU A 347 -14.66 -16.54 -7.48
N LYS A 348 -15.47 -16.74 -6.43
CA LYS A 348 -16.85 -17.26 -6.47
C LYS A 348 -17.90 -16.15 -6.53
N THR A 349 -17.61 -14.89 -6.18
CA THR A 349 -18.57 -13.77 -6.26
C THR A 349 -18.30 -12.87 -7.46
N SER A 350 -19.33 -12.41 -8.18
CA SER A 350 -19.12 -11.60 -9.40
C SER A 350 -18.30 -10.32 -9.20
N ASP A 351 -18.09 -9.96 -7.95
CA ASP A 351 -17.37 -8.80 -7.43
C ASP A 351 -15.88 -8.82 -7.79
N VAL A 352 -15.31 -9.97 -8.20
CA VAL A 352 -13.94 -10.00 -8.74
C VAL A 352 -13.72 -9.03 -9.91
N LEU A 353 -14.76 -8.78 -10.72
CA LEU A 353 -14.69 -7.80 -11.80
C LEU A 353 -14.72 -6.36 -11.27
N GLU A 354 -15.39 -6.13 -10.14
CA GLU A 354 -15.44 -4.82 -9.48
C GLU A 354 -14.09 -4.45 -8.85
N ILE A 355 -13.26 -5.43 -8.51
CA ILE A 355 -11.86 -5.23 -8.11
C ILE A 355 -10.94 -5.08 -9.33
N LEU A 356 -11.15 -5.89 -10.37
CA LEU A 356 -10.31 -5.89 -11.56
C LEU A 356 -10.25 -4.50 -12.20
N VAL A 357 -11.39 -3.82 -12.34
CA VAL A 357 -11.47 -2.53 -13.04
C VAL A 357 -10.62 -1.44 -12.34
N PRO A 358 -10.72 -1.21 -11.02
CA PRO A 358 -9.79 -0.35 -10.28
C PRO A 358 -8.32 -0.72 -10.42
N ILE A 359 -7.96 -2.01 -10.36
CA ILE A 359 -6.56 -2.45 -10.55
C ILE A 359 -6.09 -2.03 -11.94
N LEU A 360 -6.87 -2.32 -12.98
CA LEU A 360 -6.56 -1.94 -14.37
C LEU A 360 -6.46 -0.42 -14.55
N PHE A 361 -7.29 0.36 -13.86
CA PHE A 361 -7.21 1.81 -13.84
C PHE A 361 -5.87 2.30 -13.27
N TYR A 362 -5.49 1.85 -12.06
CA TYR A 362 -4.27 2.33 -11.39
C TYR A 362 -2.99 1.90 -12.11
N ILE A 363 -2.92 0.69 -12.67
CA ILE A 363 -1.76 0.28 -13.48
C ILE A 363 -1.67 1.10 -14.77
N THR A 364 -2.81 1.48 -15.36
CA THR A 364 -2.85 2.30 -16.57
C THR A 364 -2.41 3.73 -16.27
N GLU A 365 -2.87 4.34 -15.18
CA GLU A 365 -2.43 5.69 -14.78
C GLU A 365 -0.93 5.73 -14.48
N SER A 366 -0.43 4.70 -13.81
CA SER A 366 0.97 4.63 -13.33
C SER A 366 1.98 4.18 -14.39
N ARG A 367 1.53 3.75 -15.57
CA ARG A 367 2.37 3.07 -16.59
C ARG A 367 3.58 3.87 -17.08
N SER A 368 3.48 5.20 -17.06
CA SER A 368 4.51 6.10 -17.59
C SER A 368 5.47 6.60 -16.51
N ASP A 369 5.07 6.50 -15.24
CA ASP A 369 5.82 7.02 -14.11
C ASP A 369 6.84 5.98 -13.59
N PRO A 370 8.17 6.23 -13.72
CA PRO A 370 9.19 5.31 -13.23
C PRO A 370 9.16 5.10 -11.71
N THR A 371 8.59 6.04 -10.95
CA THR A 371 8.50 5.96 -9.48
C THR A 371 7.38 5.03 -9.02
N ARG A 372 6.37 4.79 -9.86
CA ARG A 372 5.21 3.95 -9.56
C ARG A 372 5.30 2.54 -10.14
N VAL A 373 6.48 2.12 -10.59
CA VAL A 373 6.70 0.78 -11.16
C VAL A 373 6.33 -0.33 -10.17
N GLY A 374 6.58 -0.14 -8.87
CA GLY A 374 6.18 -1.09 -7.82
C GLY A 374 4.67 -1.31 -7.73
N LEU A 375 3.88 -0.24 -7.87
CA LEU A 375 2.41 -0.32 -7.93
C LEU A 375 1.97 -1.17 -9.13
N VAL A 376 2.56 -0.95 -10.31
CA VAL A 376 2.24 -1.73 -11.52
C VAL A 376 2.57 -3.21 -11.31
N HIS A 377 3.71 -3.54 -10.69
CA HIS A 377 4.06 -4.91 -10.35
C HIS A 377 3.01 -5.55 -9.43
N MET A 378 2.63 -4.86 -8.35
CA MET A 378 1.61 -5.35 -7.41
C MET A 378 0.27 -5.61 -8.11
N GLY A 379 -0.20 -4.68 -8.95
CA GLY A 379 -1.44 -4.84 -9.70
C GLY A 379 -1.39 -6.01 -10.69
N VAL A 380 -0.29 -6.17 -11.42
CA VAL A 380 -0.11 -7.29 -12.36
C VAL A 380 -0.01 -8.63 -11.62
N PHE A 381 0.68 -8.70 -10.49
CA PHE A 381 0.77 -9.93 -9.70
C PHE A 381 -0.57 -10.33 -9.09
N LEU A 382 -1.37 -9.37 -8.60
CA LEU A 382 -2.74 -9.63 -8.16
C LEU A 382 -3.56 -10.27 -9.27
N ILE A 383 -3.50 -9.72 -10.49
CA ILE A 383 -4.21 -10.27 -11.64
C ILE A 383 -3.64 -11.65 -12.02
N LEU A 384 -2.32 -11.85 -11.91
CA LEU A 384 -1.69 -13.16 -12.14
C LEU A 384 -2.24 -14.22 -11.19
N LEU A 385 -2.32 -13.90 -9.89
CA LEU A 385 -2.92 -14.77 -8.89
C LEU A 385 -4.37 -15.13 -9.25
N LEU A 386 -5.20 -14.13 -9.59
CA LEU A 386 -6.59 -14.34 -9.99
C LEU A 386 -6.71 -15.14 -11.31
N SER A 387 -5.78 -14.96 -12.24
CA SER A 387 -5.81 -15.61 -13.56
C SER A 387 -5.61 -17.12 -13.51
N GLY A 388 -4.98 -17.64 -12.46
CA GLY A 388 -4.77 -19.07 -12.27
C GLY A 388 -6.06 -19.87 -12.09
N GLU A 389 -7.19 -19.19 -11.88
CA GLU A 389 -8.46 -19.80 -11.50
C GLU A 389 -9.49 -19.71 -12.62
N ARG A 390 -10.09 -20.86 -12.97
CA ARG A 390 -11.04 -21.00 -14.08
C ARG A 390 -12.20 -20.00 -14.01
N ASN A 391 -12.74 -19.78 -12.81
CA ASN A 391 -13.90 -18.91 -12.61
C ASN A 391 -13.60 -17.47 -13.02
N PHE A 392 -12.38 -16.99 -12.81
CA PHE A 392 -11.97 -15.65 -13.24
C PHE A 392 -12.02 -15.52 -14.76
N GLY A 393 -11.40 -16.45 -15.49
CA GLY A 393 -11.42 -16.47 -16.96
C GLY A 393 -12.83 -16.51 -17.55
N VAL A 394 -13.72 -17.33 -16.98
CA VAL A 394 -15.12 -17.39 -17.42
C VAL A 394 -15.85 -16.06 -17.20
N ARG A 395 -15.57 -15.37 -16.10
CA ARG A 395 -16.24 -14.10 -15.72
C ARG A 395 -15.80 -12.91 -16.54
N LEU A 396 -14.59 -12.93 -17.08
CA LEU A 396 -14.11 -11.87 -17.96
C LEU A 396 -15.00 -11.64 -19.18
N ASN A 397 -15.80 -12.64 -19.58
CA ASN A 397 -16.78 -12.54 -20.66
C ASN A 397 -17.99 -11.63 -20.35
N LYS A 398 -18.17 -11.18 -19.10
CA LYS A 398 -19.25 -10.24 -18.79
C LYS A 398 -19.05 -8.93 -19.57
N PRO A 399 -20.12 -8.34 -20.13
CA PRO A 399 -20.04 -7.06 -20.81
C PRO A 399 -19.40 -5.98 -19.93
N TYR A 400 -18.45 -5.24 -20.49
CA TYR A 400 -17.84 -4.11 -19.82
C TYR A 400 -18.63 -2.85 -20.15
N VAL A 401 -19.10 -2.17 -19.12
CA VAL A 401 -19.70 -0.84 -19.23
C VAL A 401 -18.68 0.15 -18.72
N ALA A 402 -18.27 1.09 -19.58
CA ALA A 402 -17.27 2.08 -19.22
C ALA A 402 -17.71 2.87 -17.97
N ARG A 403 -16.94 2.74 -16.89
CA ARG A 403 -17.09 3.51 -15.65
C ARG A 403 -15.82 4.36 -15.49
N ALA A 404 -15.98 5.69 -15.51
CA ALA A 404 -14.90 6.68 -15.57
C ALA A 404 -13.89 6.50 -16.72
N ALA A 405 -13.07 7.53 -16.94
CA ALA A 405 -12.14 7.60 -18.05
C ALA A 405 -10.87 6.79 -17.75
N ILE A 406 -10.93 5.45 -17.84
CA ILE A 406 -9.70 4.68 -18.08
C ILE A 406 -9.15 5.16 -19.43
N ASP A 407 -7.90 5.63 -19.43
CA ASP A 407 -7.21 6.08 -20.65
C ASP A 407 -6.90 4.88 -21.55
N VAL A 408 -7.91 4.43 -22.30
CA VAL A 408 -7.86 3.39 -23.32
C VAL A 408 -8.70 3.81 -24.53
N GLN A 409 -8.38 3.27 -25.71
CA GLN A 409 -9.19 3.46 -26.90
C GLN A 409 -10.62 2.97 -26.64
N SER A 410 -11.63 3.73 -27.07
CA SER A 410 -13.04 3.32 -26.95
C SER A 410 -13.30 2.00 -27.65
N PHE A 411 -14.02 1.11 -26.97
CA PHE A 411 -14.42 -0.19 -27.50
C PHE A 411 -15.77 -0.60 -26.90
N THR A 412 -16.44 -1.54 -27.55
CA THR A 412 -17.62 -2.23 -27.03
C THR A 412 -17.26 -3.71 -26.93
N GLY A 413 -17.29 -4.25 -25.73
CA GLY A 413 -16.82 -5.60 -25.46
C GLY A 413 -16.98 -6.01 -24.02
N THR A 414 -16.14 -6.95 -23.61
CA THR A 414 -16.16 -7.62 -22.32
C THR A 414 -15.04 -7.10 -21.39
N HIS A 415 -14.99 -7.56 -20.15
CA HIS A 415 -13.86 -7.26 -19.27
C HIS A 415 -12.56 -7.91 -19.77
N ALA A 416 -12.63 -9.00 -20.54
CA ALA A 416 -11.48 -9.58 -21.21
C ALA A 416 -10.87 -8.62 -22.24
N ASP A 417 -11.71 -7.90 -22.97
CA ASP A 417 -11.25 -6.89 -23.92
C ASP A 417 -10.52 -5.74 -23.21
N LEU A 418 -11.08 -5.27 -22.08
CA LEU A 418 -10.43 -4.24 -21.25
C LEU A 418 -9.02 -4.71 -20.81
N LEU A 419 -8.93 -5.93 -20.28
CA LEU A 419 -7.68 -6.54 -19.84
C LEU A 419 -6.64 -6.55 -20.96
N ILE A 420 -7.00 -7.09 -22.14
CA ILE A 420 -6.11 -7.20 -23.30
C ILE A 420 -5.67 -5.81 -23.79
N ILE A 421 -6.58 -4.84 -23.85
CA ILE A 421 -6.28 -3.48 -24.32
C ILE A 421 -5.32 -2.78 -23.35
N VAL A 422 -5.55 -2.90 -22.04
CA VAL A 422 -4.66 -2.35 -21.01
C VAL A 422 -3.28 -3.00 -21.09
N PHE A 423 -3.22 -4.34 -21.18
CA PHE A 423 -1.94 -5.05 -21.23
C PHE A 423 -1.15 -4.74 -22.50
N HIS A 424 -1.83 -4.65 -23.64
CA HIS A 424 -1.22 -4.12 -24.86
C HIS A 424 -0.65 -2.72 -24.63
N LYS A 425 -1.40 -1.82 -24.01
CA LYS A 425 -0.93 -0.45 -23.74
C LYS A 425 0.28 -0.42 -22.80
N LEU A 426 0.32 -1.27 -21.77
CA LEU A 426 1.47 -1.42 -20.88
C LEU A 426 2.71 -1.92 -21.62
N ILE A 427 2.56 -2.90 -22.52
CA ILE A 427 3.66 -3.44 -23.32
C ILE A 427 4.17 -2.40 -24.33
N THR A 428 3.25 -1.67 -24.97
CA THR A 428 3.57 -0.83 -26.12
C THR A 428 3.96 0.60 -25.79
N THR A 429 3.41 1.16 -24.71
CA THR A 429 3.61 2.57 -24.31
C THR A 429 4.05 2.73 -22.85
N GLY A 430 4.21 1.62 -22.13
CA GLY A 430 4.68 1.63 -20.76
C GLY A 430 6.16 2.00 -20.63
N ASN A 431 6.55 2.37 -19.42
CA ASN A 431 7.94 2.62 -19.07
C ASN A 431 8.82 1.38 -19.37
N HIS A 432 10.05 1.60 -19.81
CA HIS A 432 11.03 0.52 -20.08
C HIS A 432 11.26 -0.43 -18.89
N ARG A 433 11.08 0.04 -17.65
CA ARG A 433 11.17 -0.80 -16.45
C ARG A 433 10.06 -1.85 -16.36
N LEU A 434 8.97 -1.71 -17.13
CA LEU A 434 7.87 -2.68 -17.20
C LEU A 434 8.18 -3.87 -18.12
N GLN A 435 9.32 -3.88 -18.82
CA GLN A 435 9.73 -5.02 -19.66
C GLN A 435 9.84 -6.32 -18.85
N SER A 436 10.24 -6.24 -17.58
CA SER A 436 10.27 -7.40 -16.66
C SER A 436 8.90 -8.03 -16.41
N LEU A 437 7.81 -7.32 -16.72
CA LEU A 437 6.44 -7.81 -16.55
C LEU A 437 5.85 -8.44 -17.81
N PHE A 438 6.53 -8.39 -18.96
CA PHE A 438 5.94 -8.86 -20.23
C PHE A 438 5.57 -10.34 -20.17
N ASP A 439 6.45 -11.17 -19.62
CA ASP A 439 6.18 -12.59 -19.40
C ASP A 439 4.94 -12.79 -18.52
N CYS A 440 4.82 -12.04 -17.43
CA CYS A 440 3.66 -12.13 -16.52
C CYS A 440 2.36 -11.68 -17.19
N LEU A 441 2.38 -10.56 -17.92
CA LEU A 441 1.23 -10.03 -18.65
C LEU A 441 0.71 -11.03 -19.69
N LEU A 442 1.61 -11.65 -20.45
CA LEU A 442 1.22 -12.65 -21.44
C LEU A 442 0.79 -13.97 -20.77
N THR A 443 1.45 -14.40 -19.70
CA THR A 443 1.03 -15.57 -18.89
C THR A 443 -0.42 -15.42 -18.42
N ILE A 444 -0.80 -14.25 -17.92
CA ILE A 444 -2.19 -13.97 -17.52
C ILE A 444 -3.16 -14.20 -18.68
N ILE A 445 -2.84 -13.66 -19.87
CA ILE A 445 -3.71 -13.82 -21.06
C ILE A 445 -3.77 -15.30 -21.46
N VAL A 446 -2.65 -16.04 -21.41
CA VAL A 446 -2.62 -17.49 -21.64
C VAL A 446 -3.54 -18.22 -20.67
N ASN A 447 -3.45 -17.95 -19.36
CA ASN A 447 -4.27 -18.61 -18.35
C ASN A 447 -5.77 -18.46 -18.60
N VAL A 448 -6.21 -17.27 -19.04
CA VAL A 448 -7.64 -17.00 -19.28
C VAL A 448 -8.10 -17.37 -20.70
N SER A 449 -7.18 -17.52 -21.65
CA SER A 449 -7.47 -17.72 -23.07
C SER A 449 -8.42 -18.89 -23.41
N PRO A 450 -8.40 -20.06 -22.72
CA PRO A 450 -9.35 -21.15 -23.01
C PRO A 450 -10.81 -20.79 -22.73
N TYR A 451 -11.06 -19.71 -22.00
CA TYR A 451 -12.39 -19.32 -21.55
C TYR A 451 -12.94 -18.07 -22.26
N LEU A 452 -12.11 -17.37 -23.05
CA LEU A 452 -12.49 -16.10 -23.66
C LEU A 452 -13.42 -16.31 -24.85
N LYS A 453 -14.57 -15.63 -24.82
CA LYS A 453 -15.61 -15.65 -25.85
C LYS A 453 -15.86 -14.24 -26.34
N SER A 454 -16.27 -14.11 -27.60
CA SER A 454 -16.77 -12.87 -28.17
C SER A 454 -15.79 -11.70 -28.06
N LEU A 455 -14.49 -11.94 -28.24
CA LEU A 455 -13.50 -10.88 -28.28
C LEU A 455 -13.87 -9.81 -29.32
N SER A 456 -13.74 -8.55 -28.93
CA SER A 456 -13.94 -7.41 -29.81
C SER A 456 -12.89 -7.39 -30.92
N MET A 457 -13.24 -6.76 -32.04
CA MET A 457 -12.29 -6.49 -33.13
C MET A 457 -11.07 -5.70 -32.64
N VAL A 458 -11.24 -4.82 -31.65
CA VAL A 458 -10.14 -4.02 -31.07
C VAL A 458 -9.15 -4.94 -30.35
N ALA A 459 -9.61 -5.74 -29.38
CA ALA A 459 -8.75 -6.65 -28.62
C ALA A 459 -8.05 -7.69 -29.53
N ALA A 460 -8.77 -8.25 -30.51
CA ALA A 460 -8.19 -9.16 -31.50
C ALA A 460 -7.03 -8.52 -32.29
N ASN A 461 -7.21 -7.27 -32.75
CA ASN A 461 -6.13 -6.54 -33.43
C ASN A 461 -4.96 -6.22 -32.50
N LYS A 462 -5.20 -5.94 -31.21
CA LYS A 462 -4.14 -5.71 -30.23
C LYS A 462 -3.29 -6.97 -29.99
N LEU A 463 -3.90 -8.15 -29.85
CA LEU A 463 -3.15 -9.40 -29.73
C LEU A 463 -2.29 -9.67 -30.97
N LEU A 464 -2.86 -9.52 -32.16
CA LEU A 464 -2.13 -9.74 -33.41
C LEU A 464 -1.01 -8.74 -33.63
N HIS A 465 -1.20 -7.50 -33.18
CA HIS A 465 -0.16 -6.48 -33.21
C HIS A 465 1.04 -6.87 -32.32
N LEU A 466 0.81 -7.47 -31.14
CA LEU A 466 1.91 -7.97 -30.30
C LEU A 466 2.69 -9.08 -30.99
N VAL A 467 2.01 -10.01 -31.68
CA VAL A 467 2.66 -11.10 -32.43
C VAL A 467 3.51 -10.53 -33.54
N GLU A 468 2.95 -9.61 -34.33
CA GLU A 468 3.66 -8.94 -35.43
C GLU A 468 4.92 -8.24 -34.93
N ALA A 469 4.84 -7.53 -33.79
CA ALA A 469 5.99 -6.86 -33.22
C ALA A 469 7.05 -7.84 -32.66
N PHE A 470 6.64 -8.84 -31.87
CA PHE A 470 7.57 -9.78 -31.23
C PHE A 470 8.13 -10.86 -32.16
N SER A 471 7.47 -11.14 -33.29
CA SER A 471 7.93 -12.10 -34.31
C SER A 471 8.95 -11.50 -35.28
N THR A 472 9.21 -10.19 -35.21
CA THR A 472 10.19 -9.56 -36.09
C THR A 472 11.61 -10.11 -35.84
N PRO A 473 12.39 -10.42 -36.89
CA PRO A 473 13.72 -11.03 -36.72
C PRO A 473 14.66 -10.24 -35.81
N TRP A 474 14.66 -8.91 -35.91
CA TRP A 474 15.54 -8.08 -35.08
C TRP A 474 15.21 -8.21 -33.59
N PHE A 475 13.91 -8.20 -33.23
CA PHE A 475 13.49 -8.31 -31.84
C PHE A 475 13.74 -9.73 -31.36
N LEU A 476 13.25 -10.72 -32.10
CA LEU A 476 13.32 -12.12 -31.72
C LEU A 476 14.76 -12.60 -31.47
N PHE A 477 15.71 -12.21 -32.32
CA PHE A 477 17.12 -12.60 -32.18
C PHE A 477 17.95 -11.68 -31.27
N SER A 478 17.38 -10.60 -30.74
CA SER A 478 18.12 -9.67 -29.85
C SER A 478 18.38 -10.23 -28.45
N SER A 479 17.58 -11.20 -28.00
CA SER A 479 17.74 -11.88 -26.71
C SER A 479 17.38 -13.35 -26.86
N PRO A 480 18.11 -14.28 -26.20
CA PRO A 480 17.78 -15.70 -26.23
C PRO A 480 16.41 -16.02 -25.63
N THR A 481 15.81 -15.14 -24.83
CA THR A 481 14.51 -15.38 -24.17
C THR A 481 13.31 -14.79 -24.91
N ASN A 482 13.51 -13.94 -25.93
CA ASN A 482 12.40 -13.22 -26.57
C ASN A 482 11.39 -14.14 -27.28
N HIS A 483 11.82 -15.34 -27.67
CA HIS A 483 10.94 -16.33 -28.28
C HIS A 483 9.83 -16.81 -27.33
N HIS A 484 10.01 -16.74 -26.01
CA HIS A 484 8.96 -17.06 -25.04
C HIS A 484 7.73 -16.16 -25.22
N LEU A 485 7.90 -14.87 -25.52
CA LEU A 485 6.79 -13.93 -25.71
C LEU A 485 5.92 -14.31 -26.92
N VAL A 486 6.57 -14.73 -28.01
CA VAL A 486 5.87 -15.23 -29.21
C VAL A 486 5.16 -16.54 -28.89
N PHE A 487 5.82 -17.46 -28.16
CA PHE A 487 5.23 -18.72 -27.74
C PHE A 487 3.95 -18.52 -26.92
N PHE A 488 3.96 -17.62 -25.92
CA PHE A 488 2.76 -17.30 -25.15
C PHE A 488 1.63 -16.77 -26.04
N LEU A 489 1.91 -15.87 -26.99
CA LEU A 489 0.88 -15.35 -27.88
C LEU A 489 0.30 -16.40 -28.83
N LEU A 490 1.14 -17.32 -29.33
CA LEU A 490 0.66 -18.45 -30.13
C LEU A 490 -0.22 -19.37 -29.29
N GLU A 491 0.15 -19.62 -28.04
CA GLU A 491 -0.64 -20.42 -27.11
C GLU A 491 -2.01 -19.79 -26.82
N VAL A 492 -2.08 -18.45 -26.70
CA VAL A 492 -3.37 -17.74 -26.60
C VAL A 492 -4.27 -18.04 -27.81
N PHE A 493 -3.74 -18.00 -29.04
CA PHE A 493 -4.54 -18.32 -30.22
C PHE A 493 -4.93 -19.79 -30.28
N ASN A 494 -4.00 -20.70 -29.97
CA ASN A 494 -4.28 -22.13 -29.94
C ASN A 494 -5.42 -22.43 -28.96
N ASN A 495 -5.37 -21.88 -27.75
CA ASN A 495 -6.42 -22.05 -26.75
C ASN A 495 -7.77 -21.50 -27.21
N ILE A 496 -7.81 -20.29 -27.78
CA ILE A 496 -9.07 -19.70 -28.25
C ILE A 496 -9.63 -20.49 -29.44
N ILE A 497 -8.78 -20.91 -30.39
CA ILE A 497 -9.20 -21.72 -31.54
C ILE A 497 -9.66 -23.11 -31.10
N GLN A 498 -8.98 -23.74 -30.16
CA GLN A 498 -9.31 -25.08 -29.71
C GLN A 498 -10.59 -25.12 -28.89
N TYR A 499 -10.81 -24.16 -27.99
CA TYR A 499 -11.89 -24.23 -27.00
C TYR A 499 -13.03 -23.24 -27.23
N GLN A 500 -12.80 -22.14 -27.94
CA GLN A 500 -13.76 -21.03 -28.10
C GLN A 500 -13.86 -20.52 -29.54
N PHE A 501 -13.65 -21.39 -30.54
CA PHE A 501 -13.70 -21.03 -31.97
C PHE A 501 -15.00 -20.33 -32.36
N ASP A 502 -16.13 -20.97 -32.08
CA ASP A 502 -17.47 -20.51 -32.48
C ASP A 502 -17.81 -19.12 -31.94
N GLY A 503 -17.29 -18.80 -30.76
CA GLY A 503 -17.53 -17.53 -30.08
C GLY A 503 -16.62 -16.39 -30.54
N ASN A 504 -15.54 -16.64 -31.29
CA ASN A 504 -14.48 -15.65 -31.53
C ASN A 504 -14.26 -15.32 -33.02
N SER A 505 -15.35 -15.12 -33.77
CA SER A 505 -15.30 -14.79 -35.20
C SER A 505 -14.41 -13.58 -35.53
N ASN A 506 -14.40 -12.54 -34.68
CA ASN A 506 -13.53 -11.37 -34.85
C ASN A 506 -12.03 -11.74 -34.81
N LEU A 507 -11.63 -12.61 -33.87
CA LEU A 507 -10.24 -13.06 -33.78
C LEU A 507 -9.86 -13.88 -35.01
N ILE A 508 -10.69 -14.85 -35.39
CA ILE A 508 -10.46 -15.70 -36.57
C ILE A 508 -10.35 -14.85 -37.83
N TYR A 509 -11.26 -13.90 -38.03
CA TYR A 509 -11.22 -12.96 -39.14
C TYR A 509 -9.91 -12.16 -39.15
N THR A 510 -9.46 -11.66 -37.98
CA THR A 510 -8.23 -10.88 -37.88
C THR A 510 -6.99 -11.74 -38.20
N ILE A 511 -6.96 -13.01 -37.76
CA ILE A 511 -5.91 -13.99 -38.11
C ILE A 511 -5.86 -14.20 -39.62
N ILE A 512 -7.00 -14.43 -40.28
CA ILE A 512 -7.06 -14.64 -41.74
C ILE A 512 -6.57 -13.39 -42.49
N ARG A 513 -6.97 -12.20 -42.03
CA ARG A 513 -6.55 -10.92 -42.63
C ARG A 513 -5.06 -10.67 -42.49
N LYS A 514 -4.46 -11.05 -41.35
CA LYS A 514 -3.03 -10.90 -41.06
C LYS A 514 -2.23 -12.20 -41.21
N ARG A 515 -2.70 -13.16 -42.02
CA ARG A 515 -2.03 -14.47 -42.23
C ARG A 515 -0.55 -14.37 -42.60
N GLN A 516 -0.14 -13.27 -43.25
CA GLN A 516 1.25 -13.03 -43.63
C GLN A 516 2.19 -12.96 -42.42
N VAL A 517 1.74 -12.50 -41.25
CA VAL A 517 2.55 -12.48 -40.02
C VAL A 517 2.97 -13.90 -39.64
N PHE A 518 2.04 -14.85 -39.73
CA PHE A 518 2.32 -16.26 -39.42
C PHE A 518 3.20 -16.92 -40.49
N TYR A 519 3.01 -16.58 -41.78
CA TYR A 519 3.90 -17.06 -42.83
C TYR A 519 5.32 -16.52 -42.69
N GLN A 520 5.49 -15.27 -42.25
CA GLN A 520 6.81 -14.70 -41.97
C GLN A 520 7.46 -15.40 -40.77
N LEU A 521 6.69 -15.66 -39.70
CA LEU A 521 7.17 -16.39 -38.53
C LEU A 521 7.58 -17.83 -38.87
N ALA A 522 6.84 -18.52 -39.74
CA ALA A 522 7.20 -19.86 -40.20
C ALA A 522 8.46 -19.88 -41.09
N ASN A 523 8.76 -18.77 -41.77
CA ASN A 523 9.91 -18.62 -42.67
C ASN A 523 11.03 -17.75 -42.06
N LEU A 524 11.21 -17.81 -40.74
CA LEU A 524 12.29 -17.09 -40.07
C LEU A 524 13.67 -17.50 -40.60
N PRO A 525 14.62 -16.56 -40.68
CA PRO A 525 15.98 -16.87 -41.08
C PRO A 525 16.64 -17.81 -40.06
N THR A 526 17.27 -18.88 -40.55
CA THR A 526 17.96 -19.88 -39.73
C THR A 526 19.49 -19.85 -39.88
N ASP A 527 20.01 -19.17 -40.90
CA ASP A 527 21.44 -19.05 -41.14
C ASP A 527 22.08 -17.86 -40.41
N ALA A 528 23.33 -18.02 -39.97
CA ALA A 528 24.03 -17.01 -39.18
C ALA A 528 24.22 -15.68 -39.92
N ALA A 529 24.34 -15.70 -41.25
CA ALA A 529 24.58 -14.49 -42.05
C ALA A 529 23.33 -13.61 -42.12
N SER A 530 22.16 -14.21 -42.38
CA SER A 530 20.89 -13.51 -42.40
C SER A 530 20.48 -13.00 -41.01
N ILE A 531 20.67 -13.80 -39.96
CA ILE A 531 20.44 -13.38 -38.56
C ILE A 531 21.33 -12.18 -38.21
N SER A 532 22.62 -12.27 -38.53
CA SER A 532 23.56 -11.16 -38.31
C SER A 532 23.13 -9.91 -39.06
N LYS A 533 22.65 -10.04 -40.31
CA LYS A 533 22.13 -8.92 -41.11
C LYS A 533 20.89 -8.29 -40.48
N SER A 534 19.96 -9.09 -39.95
CA SER A 534 18.78 -8.61 -39.23
C SER A 534 19.12 -7.83 -37.96
N LEU A 535 20.20 -8.21 -37.27
CA LEU A 535 20.70 -7.49 -36.08
C LEU A 535 21.51 -6.24 -36.45
N LEU A 536 22.26 -6.27 -37.56
CA LEU A 536 23.13 -5.17 -38.02
C LEU A 536 22.35 -3.99 -38.59
N GLY A 537 21.22 -4.22 -39.26
CA GLY A 537 20.42 -3.17 -39.90
C GLY A 537 19.85 -2.09 -38.96
N ARG A 538 20.06 -2.20 -37.64
CA ARG A 538 19.54 -1.27 -36.63
C ARG A 538 20.52 -0.92 -35.51
N LYS A 539 21.84 -1.12 -35.70
CA LYS A 539 22.88 -0.79 -34.69
C LYS A 539 23.01 0.71 -34.33
N GLY A 540 22.08 1.58 -34.72
CA GLY A 540 22.13 3.03 -34.48
C GLY A 540 21.24 3.61 -33.38
N LYS A 541 20.12 2.98 -32.99
CA LYS A 541 19.15 3.55 -32.02
C LYS A 541 18.35 2.48 -31.28
N ALA A 542 19.03 1.52 -30.65
CA ALA A 542 18.35 0.47 -29.92
C ALA A 542 17.89 0.97 -28.54
N ARG A 543 16.63 1.40 -28.43
CA ARG A 543 15.70 1.18 -27.28
C ARG A 543 14.45 2.07 -27.35
N GLU A 544 14.58 3.33 -27.74
CA GLU A 544 13.44 4.25 -27.94
C GLU A 544 12.52 3.77 -29.08
N GLU A 545 13.09 3.16 -30.13
CA GLU A 545 12.34 2.68 -31.28
C GLU A 545 11.49 1.42 -31.04
N ILE A 546 11.76 0.62 -29.99
CA ILE A 546 10.90 -0.52 -29.63
C ILE A 546 9.51 0.00 -29.23
N ILE A 547 9.49 1.09 -28.46
CA ILE A 547 8.27 1.78 -28.05
C ILE A 547 7.63 2.45 -29.27
N ASP A 548 8.41 3.09 -30.15
CA ASP A 548 7.86 3.74 -31.35
C ASP A 548 7.26 2.78 -32.39
N GLN A 549 7.79 1.55 -32.52
CA GLN A 549 7.23 0.54 -33.43
C GLN A 549 6.08 -0.26 -32.79
N LEU A 550 6.00 -0.29 -31.45
CA LEU A 550 4.85 -0.83 -30.74
C LEU A 550 3.67 0.18 -30.68
N LYS A 551 3.88 1.46 -31.01
CA LYS A 551 2.80 2.45 -31.11
C LYS A 551 1.89 2.13 -32.30
N SER A 552 0.64 1.76 -31.99
CA SER A 552 -0.43 1.61 -32.98
C SER A 552 -0.60 2.92 -33.77
N PRO A 553 -0.76 2.90 -35.12
CA PRO A 553 -1.02 4.11 -35.92
C PRO A 553 -2.35 4.81 -35.59
N THR A 554 -3.16 4.23 -34.70
CA THR A 554 -4.42 4.78 -34.18
C THR A 554 -4.28 5.46 -32.81
N ALA A 555 -3.06 5.66 -32.28
CA ALA A 555 -2.86 6.35 -31.01
C ALA A 555 -3.16 7.87 -31.16
N HIS A 556 -4.00 8.41 -30.29
CA HIS A 556 -4.33 9.83 -30.27
C HIS A 556 -3.05 10.64 -29.94
N VAL A 557 -2.60 11.46 -30.88
CA VAL A 557 -1.56 12.47 -30.61
C VAL A 557 -2.21 13.57 -29.77
N PRO A 558 -1.69 13.89 -28.57
CA PRO A 558 -2.18 15.05 -27.84
C PRO A 558 -1.87 16.31 -28.63
N PRO A 559 -2.76 17.32 -28.66
CA PRO A 559 -2.49 18.55 -29.38
C PRO A 559 -1.24 19.22 -28.81
N GLU A 560 -0.31 19.58 -29.69
CA GLU A 560 0.86 20.39 -29.33
C GLU A 560 0.36 21.69 -28.71
N THR A 561 0.60 21.87 -27.41
CA THR A 561 0.43 23.17 -26.77
C THR A 561 1.50 24.09 -27.32
N HIS A 562 1.12 24.92 -28.30
CA HIS A 562 1.91 26.08 -28.68
C HIS A 562 2.08 26.98 -27.44
N ALA A 563 3.25 26.88 -26.80
CA ALA A 563 3.71 27.87 -25.85
C ALA A 563 4.03 29.15 -26.63
N GLY A 564 3.04 30.03 -26.78
CA GLY A 564 3.22 31.29 -27.49
C GLY A 564 2.01 32.20 -27.32
N MET A 565 2.23 33.28 -26.56
CA MET A 565 1.35 34.44 -26.35
C MET A 565 0.12 34.19 -25.48
N PHE A 566 0.16 34.69 -24.24
CA PHE A 566 -0.70 35.81 -23.83
C PHE A 566 -0.02 36.56 -22.68
N VAL A 567 0.08 37.88 -22.86
CA VAL A 567 0.32 38.91 -21.83
C VAL A 567 -0.92 39.04 -20.97
#